data_AF-A1TBN0-F1
#
_entry.id   AF-A1TBN0-F1
#
_cell.length_a   1.000
_cell.length_b   1.000
_cell.length_c   1.000
_cell.angle_alpha   90.00
_cell.angle_beta   90.00
_cell.angle_gamma   90.00
#
_symmetry.space_group_name_H-M   'P 1'
#
loop_
_entity.id
_entity.type
_entity.pdbx_description
1 polymer ?
#
loop_
_entity_poly.entity_id
_entity_poly.type
_entity_poly.pdbx_seq_one_letter_code
_entity_poly.pdbx_strand_id
1 'polypeptide(L)'
;MATDLTGARMCPRGLSQHHVDEKEFPMNSRARVVTGAGALLVAASGSLGILPASATLTPTAHADIGISVNGKTVVQHGTATASSSERSVAIAIGRNSYAQASGAGSRAVAIGNGANSGNALGTNNRTTAIGNGAAASAGYGDDNTAVAIGRNSLAYAGTGDDNTVIVNGNNSRGGVGAGDRNSVRVLGDDNTAIVDDGSNNRIRLTGRNNTATIDDGSNNTIIVFCSDQTSTISEADDQYTGCP
;
A
#
# COMPACT_ATOMS: atom_id res chain seq x y z
N MET A 1 20.13 27.33 55.68
CA MET A 1 19.91 25.95 56.17
C MET A 1 20.46 25.01 55.12
N ALA A 2 21.56 24.34 55.45
CA ALA A 2 22.23 23.34 54.64
C ALA A 2 22.10 21.98 55.33
N THR A 3 21.87 20.93 54.56
CA THR A 3 22.15 19.49 54.78
C THR A 3 21.76 18.82 53.44
N ASP A 4 22.68 18.56 52.51
CA ASP A 4 23.57 17.38 52.42
C ASP A 4 22.98 16.07 52.96
N LEU A 5 22.73 15.12 52.04
CA LEU A 5 22.96 13.69 52.21
C LEU A 5 23.19 13.07 50.83
N THR A 6 24.46 13.12 50.41
CA THR A 6 25.25 12.03 49.81
C THR A 6 24.59 10.64 49.70
N GLY A 7 24.76 9.99 48.53
CA GLY A 7 24.37 8.59 48.34
C GLY A 7 24.55 8.06 46.92
N ALA A 8 25.77 8.09 46.40
CA ALA A 8 26.15 7.54 45.09
C ALA A 8 25.92 6.01 44.99
N ARG A 9 25.61 5.54 43.77
CA ARG A 9 26.25 4.34 43.19
C ARG A 9 26.23 4.39 41.65
N MET A 10 27.45 4.48 41.13
CA MET A 10 27.86 4.35 39.73
C MET A 10 27.59 2.95 39.16
N CYS A 11 27.15 2.90 37.88
CA CYS A 11 27.61 2.09 36.73
C CYS A 11 27.84 0.56 36.85
N PRO A 12 27.55 -0.22 35.78
CA PRO A 12 28.27 -0.03 34.51
C PRO A 12 27.48 -0.16 33.21
N ARG A 13 28.06 0.53 32.21
CA ARG A 13 27.88 0.32 30.77
C ARG A 13 28.22 -1.13 30.41
N GLY A 14 27.23 -1.89 29.95
CA GLY A 14 27.42 -3.13 29.23
C GLY A 14 27.32 -2.88 27.73
N LEU A 15 28.48 -2.65 27.09
CA LEU A 15 28.65 -2.91 25.67
C LEU A 15 28.53 -4.43 25.49
N SER A 16 27.41 -4.91 24.95
CA SER A 16 27.35 -6.22 24.30
C SER A 16 27.07 -5.96 22.82
N GLN A 17 28.16 -5.89 22.05
CA GLN A 17 28.09 -6.13 20.63
C GLN A 17 27.68 -7.60 20.47
N HIS A 18 26.38 -7.84 20.30
CA HIS A 18 25.93 -9.13 19.78
C HIS A 18 26.36 -9.19 18.31
N HIS A 19 27.53 -9.79 18.14
CA HIS A 19 28.01 -10.39 16.91
C HIS A 19 26.86 -11.19 16.31
N VAL A 20 26.29 -10.69 15.21
CA VAL A 20 25.31 -11.42 14.43
C VAL A 20 26.13 -12.45 13.67
N ASP A 21 26.17 -13.68 14.17
CA ASP A 21 26.69 -14.82 13.44
C ASP A 21 25.87 -14.94 12.14
N GLU A 22 26.46 -14.48 11.03
CA GLU A 22 26.02 -14.75 9.68
C GLU A 22 26.11 -16.26 9.44
N LYS A 23 25.05 -16.98 9.80
CA LYS A 23 24.83 -18.31 9.24
C LYS A 23 24.46 -18.13 7.78
N GLU A 24 25.49 -18.23 6.95
CA GLU A 24 25.41 -18.50 5.52
C GLU A 24 24.31 -19.55 5.27
N PHE A 25 23.21 -19.14 4.65
CA PHE A 25 22.29 -20.05 3.99
C PHE A 25 22.76 -20.19 2.53
N PRO A 26 23.44 -21.27 2.14
CA PRO A 26 23.82 -21.48 0.75
C PRO A 26 22.57 -21.84 -0.06
N MET A 27 21.84 -20.84 -0.55
CA MET A 27 20.86 -21.03 -1.63
C MET A 27 21.59 -21.03 -2.97
N ASN A 28 22.37 -22.08 -3.20
CA ASN A 28 22.89 -22.42 -4.52
C ASN A 28 21.83 -23.21 -5.29
N SER A 29 20.70 -22.57 -5.66
CA SER A 29 19.80 -23.14 -6.66
C SER A 29 20.22 -22.60 -8.03
N ARG A 30 21.20 -23.28 -8.64
CA ARG A 30 21.46 -23.14 -10.07
C ARG A 30 20.16 -23.42 -10.82
N ALA A 31 19.50 -22.37 -11.30
CA ALA A 31 18.45 -22.49 -12.30
C ALA A 31 19.11 -23.06 -13.56
N ARG A 32 19.04 -24.39 -13.69
CA ARG A 32 19.51 -25.12 -14.85
C ARG A 32 18.55 -24.78 -15.99
N VAL A 33 18.99 -23.91 -16.89
CA VAL A 33 18.34 -23.65 -18.17
C VAL A 33 18.25 -24.99 -18.89
N VAL A 34 17.07 -25.58 -18.93
CA VAL A 34 16.76 -26.69 -19.83
C VAL A 34 16.21 -26.05 -21.10
N THR A 35 17.10 -25.79 -22.05
CA THR A 35 16.77 -25.64 -23.46
C THR A 35 16.29 -27.00 -23.98
N GLY A 36 14.98 -27.28 -23.87
CA GLY A 36 14.31 -28.34 -24.63
C GLY A 36 13.67 -27.70 -25.86
N ALA A 37 14.33 -27.74 -27.01
CA ALA A 37 14.10 -28.73 -28.07
C ALA A 37 12.72 -28.56 -28.74
N GLY A 38 12.75 -28.03 -29.97
CA GLY A 38 11.59 -27.83 -30.82
C GLY A 38 10.85 -29.13 -31.15
N ALA A 39 9.59 -28.96 -31.54
CA ALA A 39 8.82 -29.97 -32.25
C ALA A 39 8.10 -29.28 -33.41
N LEU A 40 8.76 -29.32 -34.57
CA LEU A 40 8.11 -29.27 -35.87
C LEU A 40 7.33 -30.59 -36.02
N LEU A 41 6.00 -30.55 -36.13
CA LEU A 41 5.23 -31.72 -36.55
C LEU A 41 4.68 -31.51 -37.96
N VAL A 42 5.23 -32.29 -38.88
CA VAL A 42 4.78 -32.52 -40.25
C VAL A 42 3.56 -33.42 -40.22
N ALA A 43 2.52 -33.06 -40.99
CA ALA A 43 1.32 -33.86 -41.17
C ALA A 43 1.57 -35.12 -42.02
N ALA A 44 1.00 -36.26 -41.60
CA ALA A 44 0.76 -37.40 -42.48
C ALA A 44 -0.54 -38.11 -42.05
N SER A 45 -1.40 -38.34 -43.04
CA SER A 45 -2.72 -38.97 -42.98
C SER A 45 -2.63 -40.50 -42.84
N GLY A 46 -3.39 -41.11 -41.91
CA GLY A 46 -3.63 -42.57 -41.88
C GLY A 46 -4.17 -43.15 -40.57
N SER A 47 -5.42 -43.62 -40.61
CA SER A 47 -6.11 -44.65 -39.78
C SER A 47 -5.81 -44.86 -38.28
N LEU A 48 -6.89 -44.68 -37.48
CA LEU A 48 -7.30 -45.38 -36.24
C LEU A 48 -6.20 -45.99 -35.35
N GLY A 49 -5.73 -45.19 -34.40
CA GLY A 49 -5.04 -45.63 -33.20
C GLY A 49 -5.48 -44.75 -32.03
N ILE A 50 -5.74 -45.36 -30.88
CA ILE A 50 -6.10 -44.69 -29.62
C ILE A 50 -5.05 -43.61 -29.35
N LEU A 51 -5.44 -42.34 -29.44
CA LEU A 51 -4.56 -41.23 -29.08
C LEU A 51 -4.28 -41.35 -27.57
N PRO A 52 -3.01 -41.39 -27.12
CA PRO A 52 -2.73 -41.22 -25.71
C PRO A 52 -3.30 -39.87 -25.30
N ALA A 53 -4.05 -39.85 -24.20
CA ALA A 53 -4.55 -38.62 -23.60
C ALA A 53 -3.40 -37.63 -23.54
N SER A 54 -3.50 -36.56 -24.34
CA SER A 54 -2.57 -35.45 -24.30
C SER A 54 -2.58 -34.97 -22.85
N ALA A 55 -1.53 -35.29 -22.09
CA ALA A 55 -1.33 -34.71 -20.79
C ALA A 55 -1.18 -33.21 -21.04
N THR A 56 -2.27 -32.48 -20.87
CA THR A 56 -2.22 -31.03 -20.76
C THR A 56 -1.34 -30.79 -19.55
N LEU A 57 -0.10 -30.35 -19.81
CA LEU A 57 0.72 -29.75 -18.79
C LEU A 57 -0.08 -28.54 -18.30
N THR A 58 -0.80 -28.70 -17.19
CA THR A 58 -1.34 -27.56 -16.47
C THR A 58 -0.13 -26.68 -16.20
N PRO A 59 -0.10 -25.42 -16.69
CA PRO A 59 0.97 -24.51 -16.34
C PRO A 59 1.07 -24.53 -14.82
N THR A 60 2.22 -24.95 -14.29
CA THR A 60 2.49 -24.82 -12.85
C THR A 60 2.15 -23.38 -12.51
N ALA A 61 1.15 -23.18 -11.66
CA ALA A 61 0.65 -21.86 -11.34
C ALA A 61 1.83 -21.02 -10.86
N HIS A 62 2.30 -20.11 -11.72
CA HIS A 62 3.29 -19.14 -11.33
C HIS A 62 2.63 -18.22 -10.31
N ALA A 63 3.37 -17.82 -9.28
CA ALA A 63 2.89 -16.77 -8.40
C ALA A 63 2.60 -15.51 -9.25
N ASP A 64 1.45 -14.88 -9.03
CA ASP A 64 1.10 -13.61 -9.68
C ASP A 64 1.98 -12.50 -9.09
N ILE A 65 3.05 -12.13 -9.77
CA ILE A 65 4.04 -11.16 -9.30
C ILE A 65 4.44 -10.23 -10.46
N GLY A 66 4.32 -8.93 -10.22
CA GLY A 66 4.87 -7.86 -11.05
C GLY A 66 5.85 -7.01 -10.24
N ILE A 67 7.04 -6.75 -10.78
CA ILE A 67 8.02 -5.83 -10.17
C ILE A 67 8.58 -4.94 -11.28
N SER A 68 8.51 -3.63 -11.09
CA SER A 68 9.10 -2.62 -11.96
C SER A 68 9.93 -1.67 -11.11
N VAL A 69 11.15 -1.38 -11.58
CA VAL A 69 12.11 -0.51 -10.88
C VAL A 69 12.80 0.36 -11.92
N ASN A 70 12.88 1.66 -11.65
CA ASN A 70 13.59 2.63 -12.49
C ASN A 70 13.17 2.57 -13.97
N GLY A 71 11.86 2.54 -14.27
CA GLY A 71 11.38 2.51 -15.65
C GLY A 71 11.37 1.13 -16.30
N LYS A 72 11.87 0.10 -15.61
CA LYS A 72 12.12 -1.22 -16.20
C LYS A 72 11.37 -2.31 -15.45
N THR A 73 10.61 -3.11 -16.18
CA THR A 73 10.00 -4.33 -15.65
C THR A 73 11.10 -5.36 -15.36
N VAL A 74 11.17 -5.79 -14.09
CA VAL A 74 12.13 -6.79 -13.60
C VAL A 74 11.48 -8.17 -13.55
N VAL A 75 10.22 -8.24 -13.11
CA VAL A 75 9.43 -9.48 -13.00
C VAL A 75 8.03 -9.20 -13.51
N GLN A 76 7.49 -10.14 -14.29
CA GLN A 76 6.09 -10.14 -14.72
C GLN A 76 5.63 -11.60 -14.88
N HIS A 77 4.90 -12.09 -13.90
CA HIS A 77 4.37 -13.45 -13.84
C HIS A 77 2.88 -13.44 -13.53
N GLY A 78 2.14 -14.31 -14.20
CA GLY A 78 0.69 -14.42 -14.02
C GLY A 78 -0.02 -13.13 -14.44
N THR A 79 -1.01 -12.71 -13.65
CA THR A 79 -1.88 -11.56 -13.96
C THR A 79 -1.57 -10.30 -13.14
N ALA A 80 -0.57 -10.31 -12.27
CA ALA A 80 -0.13 -9.14 -11.52
C ALA A 80 0.66 -8.18 -12.42
N THR A 81 0.36 -6.89 -12.40
CA THR A 81 1.00 -5.88 -13.27
C THR A 81 1.69 -4.79 -12.46
N ALA A 82 2.95 -4.51 -12.78
CA ALA A 82 3.71 -3.42 -12.17
C ALA A 82 4.35 -2.51 -13.23
N SER A 83 4.19 -1.20 -13.07
CA SER A 83 4.81 -0.18 -13.93
C SER A 83 5.39 0.96 -13.10
N SER A 84 6.61 1.38 -13.39
CA SER A 84 7.28 2.49 -12.71
C SER A 84 7.95 3.41 -13.71
N SER A 85 8.07 4.69 -13.38
CA SER A 85 8.93 5.65 -14.07
C SER A 85 10.40 5.51 -13.60
N GLU A 86 11.30 6.29 -14.18
CA GLU A 86 12.68 6.39 -13.70
C GLU A 86 12.73 6.80 -12.22
N ARG A 87 13.67 6.21 -11.48
CA ARG A 87 13.84 6.42 -10.02
C ARG A 87 12.65 5.99 -9.16
N SER A 88 11.67 5.30 -9.74
CA SER A 88 10.44 4.87 -9.05
C SER A 88 10.40 3.35 -8.89
N VAL A 89 9.51 2.87 -8.02
CA VAL A 89 9.34 1.44 -7.74
C VAL A 89 7.87 1.06 -7.72
N ALA A 90 7.49 0.02 -8.46
CA ALA A 90 6.17 -0.57 -8.41
C ALA A 90 6.26 -2.08 -8.14
N ILE A 91 5.48 -2.57 -7.17
CA ILE A 91 5.43 -3.98 -6.79
C ILE A 91 3.96 -4.41 -6.72
N ALA A 92 3.59 -5.43 -7.48
CA ALA A 92 2.26 -6.03 -7.51
C ALA A 92 2.38 -7.52 -7.18
N ILE A 93 1.65 -7.99 -6.15
CA ILE A 93 1.65 -9.38 -5.72
C ILE A 93 0.20 -9.83 -5.52
N GLY A 94 -0.20 -10.89 -6.23
CA GLY A 94 -1.54 -11.47 -6.18
C GLY A 94 -2.28 -11.33 -7.52
N ARG A 95 -3.29 -12.18 -7.70
CA ARG A 95 -4.04 -12.27 -8.95
C ARG A 95 -4.70 -10.93 -9.27
N ASN A 96 -4.47 -10.42 -10.47
CA ASN A 96 -4.99 -9.14 -10.98
C ASN A 96 -4.59 -7.94 -10.10
N SER A 97 -3.52 -8.07 -9.31
CA SER A 97 -2.96 -6.92 -8.58
C SER A 97 -2.33 -5.93 -9.56
N TYR A 98 -2.41 -4.65 -9.25
CA TYR A 98 -1.94 -3.56 -10.11
C TYR A 98 -1.18 -2.53 -9.28
N ALA A 99 0.07 -2.24 -9.63
CA ALA A 99 0.85 -1.18 -9.02
C ALA A 99 1.43 -0.26 -10.10
N GLN A 100 1.20 1.04 -9.98
CA GLN A 100 1.76 2.03 -10.90
C GLN A 100 2.34 3.23 -10.15
N ALA A 101 3.65 3.42 -10.35
CA ALA A 101 4.43 4.54 -9.84
C ALA A 101 4.91 5.41 -11.01
N SER A 102 3.99 6.17 -11.59
CA SER A 102 4.26 7.02 -12.75
C SER A 102 4.92 8.35 -12.40
N GLY A 103 4.78 8.80 -11.15
CA GLY A 103 5.50 9.94 -10.63
C GLY A 103 7.01 9.72 -10.50
N ALA A 104 7.78 10.81 -10.49
CA ALA A 104 9.23 10.76 -10.34
C ALA A 104 9.62 10.45 -8.90
N GLY A 105 10.43 9.42 -8.66
CA GLY A 105 10.79 9.02 -7.28
C GLY A 105 9.66 8.35 -6.50
N SER A 106 8.51 8.11 -7.14
CA SER A 106 7.32 7.57 -6.49
C SER A 106 7.41 6.08 -6.22
N ARG A 107 6.57 5.59 -5.29
CA ARG A 107 6.49 4.16 -4.95
C ARG A 107 5.05 3.68 -4.87
N ALA A 108 4.78 2.55 -5.53
CA ALA A 108 3.48 1.89 -5.52
C ALA A 108 3.62 0.42 -5.08
N VAL A 109 2.76 -0.03 -4.18
CA VAL A 109 2.76 -1.42 -3.71
C VAL A 109 1.34 -1.94 -3.62
N ALA A 110 1.01 -2.98 -4.38
CA ALA A 110 -0.27 -3.67 -4.33
C ALA A 110 -0.06 -5.13 -3.92
N ILE A 111 -0.67 -5.55 -2.81
CA ILE A 111 -0.56 -6.92 -2.29
C ILE A 111 -1.97 -7.45 -2.00
N GLY A 112 -2.39 -8.48 -2.73
CA GLY A 112 -3.69 -9.10 -2.61
C GLY A 112 -4.39 -9.26 -3.96
N ASN A 113 -5.39 -10.13 -4.00
CA ASN A 113 -6.17 -10.34 -5.21
C ASN A 113 -6.94 -9.07 -5.57
N GLY A 114 -6.73 -8.54 -6.77
CA GLY A 114 -7.35 -7.29 -7.23
C GLY A 114 -6.92 -6.05 -6.45
N ALA A 115 -5.83 -6.11 -5.66
CA ALA A 115 -5.30 -4.93 -5.00
C ALA A 115 -4.80 -3.92 -6.03
N ASN A 116 -5.08 -2.63 -5.82
CA ASN A 116 -4.79 -1.56 -6.77
C ASN A 116 -4.04 -0.41 -6.08
N SER A 117 -2.76 -0.25 -6.40
CA SER A 117 -1.90 0.86 -6.00
C SER A 117 -1.53 1.67 -7.26
N GLY A 118 -2.53 2.05 -8.04
CA GLY A 118 -2.37 2.42 -9.45
C GLY A 118 -1.96 3.85 -9.72
N ASN A 119 -2.06 4.75 -8.75
CA ASN A 119 -1.98 6.17 -9.04
C ASN A 119 -1.03 6.82 -8.06
N ALA A 120 0.28 6.53 -8.11
CA ALA A 120 1.26 7.42 -7.46
C ALA A 120 1.75 8.43 -8.50
N LEU A 121 0.95 9.48 -8.73
CA LEU A 121 1.25 10.57 -9.66
C LEU A 121 2.24 11.56 -9.00
N GLY A 122 2.70 12.62 -9.67
CA GLY A 122 3.52 13.67 -9.03
C GLY A 122 4.98 13.27 -8.69
N THR A 123 5.56 13.84 -7.62
CA THR A 123 6.95 13.54 -7.20
C THR A 123 6.96 12.89 -5.82
N ASN A 124 7.77 11.85 -5.62
CA ASN A 124 7.96 11.16 -4.33
C ASN A 124 6.67 10.60 -3.68
N ASN A 125 5.56 10.54 -4.41
CA ASN A 125 4.30 10.06 -3.87
C ASN A 125 4.35 8.55 -3.58
N ARG A 126 3.67 8.15 -2.52
CA ARG A 126 3.65 6.77 -2.03
C ARG A 126 2.25 6.22 -1.97
N THR A 127 2.02 5.10 -2.65
CA THR A 127 0.77 4.33 -2.56
C THR A 127 1.04 2.92 -2.04
N THR A 128 0.16 2.42 -1.19
CA THR A 128 0.22 1.04 -0.69
C THR A 128 -1.19 0.49 -0.49
N ALA A 129 -1.56 -0.53 -1.25
CA ALA A 129 -2.82 -1.25 -1.13
C ALA A 129 -2.57 -2.69 -0.69
N ILE A 130 -3.06 -3.09 0.48
CA ILE A 130 -2.89 -4.44 1.04
C ILE A 130 -4.25 -5.01 1.40
N GLY A 131 -4.67 -6.07 0.71
CA GLY A 131 -5.94 -6.72 0.92
C GLY A 131 -6.65 -7.03 -0.39
N ASN A 132 -7.63 -7.93 -0.35
CA ASN A 132 -8.43 -8.25 -1.53
C ASN A 132 -9.27 -7.02 -1.91
N GLY A 133 -9.12 -6.53 -3.14
CA GLY A 133 -9.82 -5.34 -3.64
C GLY A 133 -9.42 -4.03 -2.94
N ALA A 134 -8.33 -4.00 -2.18
CA ALA A 134 -7.84 -2.76 -1.57
C ALA A 134 -7.37 -1.78 -2.66
N ALA A 135 -7.61 -0.48 -2.47
CA ALA A 135 -7.24 0.56 -3.44
C ALA A 135 -6.53 1.74 -2.76
N ALA A 136 -5.38 2.15 -3.29
CA ALA A 136 -4.62 3.31 -2.82
C ALA A 136 -4.17 4.19 -3.99
N SER A 137 -4.36 5.50 -3.85
CA SER A 137 -4.02 6.50 -4.87
C SER A 137 -3.53 7.79 -4.22
N ALA A 138 -2.44 8.34 -4.75
CA ALA A 138 -1.84 9.62 -4.40
C ALA A 138 -1.81 10.50 -5.65
N GLY A 139 -2.56 11.60 -5.63
CA GLY A 139 -2.80 12.49 -6.76
C GLY A 139 -1.56 13.27 -7.21
N TYR A 140 -1.79 14.34 -7.96
CA TYR A 140 -0.72 15.26 -8.37
C TYR A 140 -0.19 16.07 -7.18
N GLY A 141 1.05 16.55 -7.29
CA GLY A 141 1.78 17.22 -6.21
C GLY A 141 2.87 16.33 -5.64
N ASP A 142 3.50 16.78 -4.57
CA ASP A 142 4.71 16.18 -4.01
C ASP A 142 4.45 15.58 -2.61
N ASP A 143 5.14 14.47 -2.31
CA ASP A 143 5.19 13.81 -0.99
C ASP A 143 3.83 13.34 -0.41
N ASN A 144 2.81 13.16 -1.25
CA ASN A 144 1.53 12.55 -0.87
C ASN A 144 1.66 11.05 -0.56
N THR A 145 1.00 10.61 0.50
CA THR A 145 0.99 9.22 0.96
C THR A 145 -0.43 8.67 1.09
N ALA A 146 -0.75 7.60 0.37
CA ALA A 146 -2.00 6.86 0.49
C ALA A 146 -1.76 5.38 0.86
N VAL A 147 -2.34 4.92 1.95
CA VAL A 147 -2.20 3.55 2.46
C VAL A 147 -3.58 2.98 2.75
N ALA A 148 -3.95 1.90 2.05
CA ALA A 148 -5.20 1.17 2.25
C ALA A 148 -4.88 -0.27 2.67
N ILE A 149 -5.28 -0.66 3.86
CA ILE A 149 -5.08 -1.98 4.44
C ILE A 149 -6.45 -2.53 4.85
N GLY A 150 -6.84 -3.67 4.27
CA GLY A 150 -8.12 -4.30 4.52
C GLY A 150 -8.78 -4.77 3.23
N ARG A 151 -9.77 -5.65 3.34
CA ARG A 151 -10.60 -6.05 2.20
C ARG A 151 -11.45 -4.86 1.77
N ASN A 152 -11.42 -4.52 0.48
CA ASN A 152 -12.17 -3.40 -0.10
C ASN A 152 -11.94 -2.05 0.63
N SER A 153 -10.75 -1.84 1.20
CA SER A 153 -10.37 -0.55 1.79
C SER A 153 -9.93 0.42 0.69
N LEU A 154 -10.27 1.71 0.80
CA LEU A 154 -9.88 2.75 -0.16
C LEU A 154 -9.17 3.92 0.54
N ALA A 155 -7.98 4.29 0.05
CA ALA A 155 -7.26 5.49 0.47
C ALA A 155 -6.94 6.37 -0.73
N TYR A 156 -7.39 7.63 -0.71
CA TYR A 156 -7.10 8.61 -1.75
C TYR A 156 -6.49 9.87 -1.13
N ALA A 157 -5.19 10.07 -1.28
CA ALA A 157 -4.55 11.36 -1.01
C ALA A 157 -4.64 12.16 -2.32
N GLY A 158 -5.44 13.21 -2.37
CA GLY A 158 -5.75 13.92 -3.62
C GLY A 158 -4.64 14.83 -4.12
N THR A 159 -5.03 15.98 -4.65
CA THR A 159 -4.10 16.94 -5.28
C THR A 159 -3.59 17.97 -4.29
N GLY A 160 -2.32 18.35 -4.42
CA GLY A 160 -1.61 19.23 -3.49
C GLY A 160 -0.42 18.51 -2.89
N ASP A 161 0.23 19.10 -1.91
CA ASP A 161 1.48 18.57 -1.34
C ASP A 161 1.26 18.03 0.08
N ASP A 162 2.09 17.06 0.50
CA ASP A 162 2.15 16.53 1.87
C ASP A 162 0.84 15.89 2.41
N ASN A 163 -0.10 15.48 1.55
CA ASN A 163 -1.35 14.85 2.01
C ASN A 163 -1.11 13.40 2.43
N THR A 164 -1.62 13.02 3.60
CA THR A 164 -1.49 11.65 4.15
C THR A 164 -2.85 11.04 4.43
N VAL A 165 -3.15 9.92 3.77
CA VAL A 165 -4.37 9.13 3.99
C VAL A 165 -4.00 7.70 4.33
N ILE A 166 -4.36 7.26 5.54
CA ILE A 166 -4.12 5.91 6.04
C ILE A 166 -5.45 5.30 6.45
N VAL A 167 -5.82 4.20 5.81
CA VAL A 167 -7.04 3.44 6.07
C VAL A 167 -6.66 2.03 6.44
N ASN A 168 -7.00 1.62 7.66
CA ASN A 168 -6.80 0.27 8.16
C ASN A 168 -8.12 -0.29 8.69
N GLY A 169 -8.80 -1.05 7.85
CA GLY A 169 -10.13 -1.58 8.12
C GLY A 169 -10.82 -2.08 6.86
N ASN A 170 -11.70 -3.07 7.00
CA ASN A 170 -12.45 -3.58 5.86
C ASN A 170 -13.55 -2.59 5.45
N ASN A 171 -13.84 -2.57 4.15
CA ASN A 171 -14.86 -1.71 3.54
C ASN A 171 -14.79 -0.23 3.98
N SER A 172 -13.60 0.25 4.36
CA SER A 172 -13.41 1.59 4.87
C SER A 172 -12.83 2.52 3.82
N ARG A 173 -13.13 3.80 3.91
CA ARG A 173 -12.72 4.83 2.95
C ARG A 173 -12.09 6.02 3.65
N GLY A 174 -10.97 6.47 3.11
CA GLY A 174 -10.29 7.71 3.45
C GLY A 174 -10.03 8.50 2.17
N GLY A 175 -10.33 9.79 2.17
CA GLY A 175 -10.15 10.66 1.01
C GLY A 175 -9.73 12.06 1.42
N VAL A 176 -8.82 12.63 0.65
CA VAL A 176 -8.53 14.06 0.61
C VAL A 176 -8.73 14.50 -0.84
N GLY A 177 -9.47 15.56 -1.09
CA GLY A 177 -9.64 16.18 -2.40
C GLY A 177 -8.47 17.10 -2.74
N ALA A 178 -8.64 18.41 -2.62
CA ALA A 178 -7.61 19.40 -2.91
C ALA A 178 -7.01 20.02 -1.62
N GLY A 179 -5.83 20.63 -1.77
CA GLY A 179 -5.12 21.34 -0.70
C GLY A 179 -3.92 20.59 -0.15
N ASP A 180 -3.25 21.20 0.84
CA ASP A 180 -1.96 20.74 1.33
C ASP A 180 -2.02 20.24 2.78
N ARG A 181 -1.15 19.28 3.12
CA ARG A 181 -0.91 18.84 4.50
C ARG A 181 -2.15 18.29 5.21
N ASN A 182 -3.10 17.74 4.47
CA ASN A 182 -4.26 17.10 5.08
C ASN A 182 -3.91 15.70 5.58
N SER A 183 -4.49 15.29 6.72
CA SER A 183 -4.19 14.03 7.38
C SER A 183 -5.46 13.27 7.73
N VAL A 184 -5.73 12.18 7.02
CA VAL A 184 -6.86 11.27 7.30
C VAL A 184 -6.33 9.94 7.82
N ARG A 185 -6.79 9.52 8.99
CA ARG A 185 -6.47 8.23 9.58
C ARG A 185 -7.73 7.49 10.02
N VAL A 186 -7.99 6.35 9.39
CA VAL A 186 -9.14 5.50 9.67
C VAL A 186 -8.68 4.16 10.23
N LEU A 187 -9.22 3.77 11.39
CA LEU A 187 -8.93 2.49 12.04
C LEU A 187 -10.24 1.76 12.42
N GLY A 188 -10.40 0.55 11.89
CA GLY A 188 -11.60 -0.27 12.07
C GLY A 188 -12.51 -0.27 10.85
N ASP A 189 -13.54 -1.11 10.86
CA ASP A 189 -14.32 -1.47 9.68
C ASP A 189 -15.45 -0.47 9.37
N ASP A 190 -15.83 -0.41 8.09
CA ASP A 190 -17.00 0.33 7.61
C ASP A 190 -17.00 1.84 7.94
N ASN A 191 -15.82 2.47 8.03
CA ASN A 191 -15.70 3.91 8.31
C ASN A 191 -15.47 4.72 7.02
N THR A 192 -15.93 5.97 7.00
CA THR A 192 -15.69 6.93 5.92
C THR A 192 -15.14 8.24 6.49
N ALA A 193 -13.99 8.69 5.99
CA ALA A 193 -13.37 9.98 6.34
C ALA A 193 -12.99 10.74 5.08
N ILE A 194 -13.54 11.94 4.90
CA ILE A 194 -13.32 12.76 3.70
C ILE A 194 -12.93 14.19 4.10
N VAL A 195 -11.87 14.71 3.50
CA VAL A 195 -11.59 16.15 3.42
C VAL A 195 -11.78 16.53 1.97
N ASP A 196 -12.70 17.43 1.66
CA ASP A 196 -12.97 17.80 0.26
C ASP A 196 -11.97 18.86 -0.23
N ASP A 197 -11.84 19.99 0.47
CA ASP A 197 -10.85 21.03 0.14
C ASP A 197 -10.21 21.65 1.41
N GLY A 198 -9.20 22.48 1.19
CA GLY A 198 -8.49 23.22 2.23
C GLY A 198 -7.22 22.54 2.72
N SER A 199 -6.53 23.20 3.65
CA SER A 199 -5.19 22.78 4.09
C SER A 199 -5.10 22.54 5.58
N ASN A 200 -4.17 21.68 5.98
CA ASN A 200 -3.91 21.32 7.38
C ASN A 200 -5.10 20.71 8.12
N ASN A 201 -6.04 20.09 7.41
CA ASN A 201 -7.18 19.42 8.01
C ASN A 201 -6.80 18.03 8.53
N ARG A 202 -7.43 17.60 9.62
CA ARG A 202 -7.16 16.29 10.25
C ARG A 202 -8.45 15.55 10.56
N ILE A 203 -8.56 14.31 10.10
CA ILE A 203 -9.60 13.37 10.52
C ILE A 203 -8.96 12.13 11.11
N ARG A 204 -9.39 11.73 12.31
CA ARG A 204 -8.97 10.49 12.96
C ARG A 204 -10.19 9.70 13.44
N LEU A 205 -10.49 8.61 12.75
CA LEU A 205 -11.58 7.69 13.12
C LEU A 205 -11.00 6.41 13.71
N THR A 206 -11.58 5.95 14.81
CA THR A 206 -11.34 4.63 15.39
C THR A 206 -12.67 4.04 15.83
N GLY A 207 -12.99 2.84 15.37
CA GLY A 207 -14.24 2.16 15.69
C GLY A 207 -14.89 1.59 14.43
N ARG A 208 -16.22 1.49 14.41
CA ARG A 208 -16.96 1.02 13.24
C ARG A 208 -18.03 2.00 12.81
N ASN A 209 -18.35 1.99 11.52
CA ASN A 209 -19.51 2.71 11.00
C ASN A 209 -19.51 4.21 11.33
N ASN A 210 -18.33 4.84 11.36
CA ASN A 210 -18.23 6.28 11.54
C ASN A 210 -18.12 6.99 10.19
N THR A 211 -18.71 8.18 10.10
CA THR A 211 -18.59 9.10 8.97
C THR A 211 -18.08 10.45 9.46
N ALA A 212 -17.01 10.95 8.86
CA ALA A 212 -16.51 12.29 9.12
C ALA A 212 -16.18 13.02 7.83
N THR A 213 -16.64 14.26 7.71
CA THR A 213 -16.38 15.11 6.56
C THR A 213 -15.90 16.49 7.00
N ILE A 214 -14.88 17.00 6.32
CA ILE A 214 -14.51 18.42 6.33
C ILE A 214 -14.75 18.92 4.90
N ASP A 215 -15.78 19.74 4.71
CA ASP A 215 -16.23 20.15 3.38
C ASP A 215 -15.28 21.22 2.79
N ASP A 216 -14.90 22.20 3.60
CA ASP A 216 -14.00 23.30 3.26
C ASP A 216 -13.32 23.81 4.55
N GLY A 217 -12.44 24.80 4.41
CA GLY A 217 -11.72 25.43 5.51
C GLY A 217 -10.37 24.79 5.77
N SER A 218 -9.57 25.48 6.58
CA SER A 218 -8.23 25.02 6.96
C SER A 218 -8.14 24.82 8.46
N ASN A 219 -7.16 24.01 8.87
CA ASN A 219 -6.85 23.71 10.27
C ASN A 219 -7.99 23.03 11.05
N ASN A 220 -8.91 22.37 10.37
CA ASN A 220 -10.03 21.68 10.99
C ASN A 220 -9.60 20.33 11.55
N THR A 221 -10.21 19.90 12.66
CA THR A 221 -9.89 18.59 13.27
C THR A 221 -11.15 17.84 13.69
N ILE A 222 -11.32 16.61 13.17
CA ILE A 222 -12.32 15.65 13.62
C ILE A 222 -11.64 14.44 14.23
N ILE A 223 -12.02 14.08 15.45
CA ILE A 223 -11.50 12.90 16.15
C ILE A 223 -12.67 12.07 16.68
N VAL A 224 -12.73 10.78 16.39
CA VAL A 224 -13.77 9.85 16.87
C VAL A 224 -13.12 8.55 17.33
N PHE A 225 -13.46 8.07 18.53
CA PHE A 225 -12.91 6.83 19.12
C PHE A 225 -13.94 5.73 19.40
N CYS A 226 -15.19 5.95 19.00
CA CYS A 226 -16.32 5.03 19.19
C CYS A 226 -16.90 4.60 17.83
N SER A 227 -18.09 4.00 17.84
CA SER A 227 -18.77 3.55 16.61
C SER A 227 -20.03 4.38 16.36
N ASP A 228 -20.54 4.30 15.13
CA ASP A 228 -21.84 4.86 14.72
C ASP A 228 -21.94 6.38 14.88
N GLN A 229 -20.85 7.11 14.63
CA GLN A 229 -20.84 8.58 14.67
C GLN A 229 -20.89 9.19 13.27
N THR A 230 -21.53 10.36 13.19
CA THR A 230 -21.49 11.22 12.00
C THR A 230 -21.06 12.61 12.41
N SER A 231 -20.10 13.20 11.69
CA SER A 231 -19.56 14.52 12.00
C SER A 231 -19.22 15.28 10.72
N THR A 232 -19.57 16.55 10.67
CA THR A 232 -19.27 17.43 9.54
C THR A 232 -18.77 18.76 10.07
N ILE A 233 -17.68 19.27 9.48
CA ILE A 233 -17.18 20.63 9.65
C ILE A 233 -17.24 21.31 8.28
N SER A 234 -17.78 22.53 8.25
CA SER A 234 -17.93 23.32 7.02
C SER A 234 -17.21 24.67 7.07
N GLU A 235 -16.61 25.02 8.20
CA GLU A 235 -15.88 26.28 8.40
C GLU A 235 -14.44 26.00 8.85
N ALA A 236 -13.57 27.02 8.83
CA ALA A 236 -12.16 26.89 9.22
C ALA A 236 -11.97 26.97 10.74
N ASP A 237 -10.85 26.41 11.22
CA ASP A 237 -10.42 26.39 12.62
C ASP A 237 -11.40 25.71 13.61
N ASP A 238 -12.25 24.81 13.11
CA ASP A 238 -13.24 24.06 13.88
C ASP A 238 -12.70 22.72 14.38
N GLN A 239 -13.22 22.26 15.52
CA GLN A 239 -12.87 20.98 16.12
C GLN A 239 -14.09 20.18 16.55
N TYR A 240 -14.09 18.89 16.22
CA TYR A 240 -15.05 17.92 16.71
C TYR A 240 -14.33 16.74 17.38
N THR A 241 -14.79 16.36 18.57
CA THR A 241 -14.38 15.12 19.24
C THR A 241 -15.61 14.29 19.58
N GLY A 242 -15.68 13.07 19.03
CA GLY A 242 -16.73 12.07 19.25
C GLY A 242 -16.32 11.02 20.28
N CYS A 243 -17.28 10.16 20.64
CA CYS A 243 -17.45 9.59 21.98
C CYS A 243 -16.24 8.98 22.70
N PRO A 244 -16.39 8.78 24.03
CA PRO A 244 -16.96 9.68 25.05
C PRO A 244 -15.96 10.75 25.54
#